data_AF-A0A3L5TQS2-F1
#
_entry.id   AF-A0A3L5TQS2-F1
#
_cell.length_a   1.000
_cell.length_b   1.000
_cell.length_c   1.000
_cell.angle_alpha   90.00
_cell.angle_beta   90.00
_cell.angle_gamma   90.00
#
_symmetry.space_group_name_H-M   'P 1'
#
loop_
_entity.id
_entity.type
_entity.pdbx_description
1 polymer ?
#
loop_
_entity_poly.entity_id
_entity_poly.type
_entity_poly.pdbx_seq_one_letter_code
_entity_poly.pdbx_strand_id
1 'polypeptide(L)'
;MNFGINSNVTLVHNTNIYITTVAMNAAGLTGVSFSDPVYVDLTPPEINFVYDGRGEDEDAWTLNEVAANWAFEDVESGIKHCEWAIGYTPESTDLLPYTDVTTNSAYIDFPYSVLENHTIYTTLHCENNAGLLSSKSSDGVKISNRPPLSNSAVVEIMPISSTEFSAETGFLGVSDNARLK
;
A
#
# COMPACT_ATOMS: atom_id res chain seq x y z
N MET A 1 -28.52 -35.92 2.37
CA MET A 1 -27.44 -35.54 3.30
C MET A 1 -28.03 -34.61 4.33
N ASN A 2 -27.89 -34.90 5.61
CA ASN A 2 -28.34 -34.01 6.69
C ASN A 2 -27.16 -33.13 7.09
N PHE A 3 -27.36 -31.82 7.14
CA PHE A 3 -26.38 -30.85 7.61
C PHE A 3 -26.86 -30.27 8.96
N GLY A 4 -25.93 -30.06 9.88
CA GLY A 4 -26.15 -29.29 11.11
C GLY A 4 -25.52 -27.91 10.95
N ILE A 5 -26.25 -26.84 11.27
CA ILE A 5 -25.75 -25.46 11.24
C ILE A 5 -25.89 -24.90 12.65
N ASN A 6 -24.80 -24.31 13.15
CA ASN A 6 -24.83 -23.47 14.35
C ASN A 6 -24.45 -22.05 13.94
N SER A 7 -25.42 -21.12 14.00
CA SER A 7 -25.26 -19.75 13.50
C SER A 7 -25.02 -18.71 14.60
N ASN A 8 -24.97 -19.11 15.87
CA ASN A 8 -24.77 -18.21 17.00
C ASN A 8 -23.51 -18.61 17.79
N VAL A 9 -22.39 -18.59 17.08
CA VAL A 9 -21.06 -18.93 17.62
C VAL A 9 -20.24 -17.65 17.72
N THR A 10 -19.76 -17.35 18.92
CA THR A 10 -18.78 -16.29 19.11
C THR A 10 -17.40 -16.83 18.78
N LEU A 11 -16.78 -16.30 17.73
CA LEU A 11 -15.40 -16.60 17.37
C LEU A 11 -14.46 -15.61 18.05
N VAL A 12 -13.41 -16.13 18.66
CA VAL A 12 -12.38 -15.32 19.30
C VAL A 12 -11.13 -15.39 18.44
N HIS A 13 -10.62 -14.23 18.04
CA HIS A 13 -9.40 -14.12 17.25
C HIS A 13 -8.21 -14.81 17.95
N ASN A 14 -7.31 -15.40 17.17
CA ASN A 14 -6.14 -16.15 17.65
C ASN A 14 -6.48 -17.34 18.56
N THR A 15 -7.58 -18.03 18.25
CA THR A 15 -7.97 -19.27 18.94
C THR A 15 -8.19 -20.42 17.96
N ASN A 16 -8.01 -21.65 18.45
CA ASN A 16 -8.43 -22.84 17.73
C ASN A 16 -9.83 -23.24 18.17
N ILE A 17 -10.72 -23.47 17.21
CA ILE A 17 -12.03 -24.08 17.45
C ILE A 17 -12.04 -25.53 16.97
N TYR A 18 -12.90 -26.32 17.59
CA TYR A 18 -13.11 -27.72 17.23
C TYR A 18 -14.60 -27.95 17.03
N ILE A 19 -14.96 -28.61 15.93
CA ILE A 19 -16.33 -29.06 15.70
C ILE A 19 -16.50 -30.40 16.40
N THR A 20 -17.34 -30.44 17.43
CA THR A 20 -17.67 -31.68 18.14
C THR A 20 -19.05 -32.16 17.72
N THR A 21 -19.13 -33.40 17.23
CA THR A 21 -20.41 -34.05 16.92
C THR A 21 -20.72 -35.09 17.97
N VAL A 22 -21.91 -35.01 18.56
CA VAL A 22 -22.43 -36.01 19.50
C VAL A 22 -23.65 -36.67 18.88
N ALA A 23 -23.60 -37.99 18.72
CA ALA A 23 -24.73 -38.80 18.25
C ALA A 23 -25.23 -39.67 19.39
N MET A 24 -26.55 -39.80 19.57
CA MET A 24 -27.17 -40.68 20.56
C MET A 24 -28.15 -41.63 19.87
N ASN A 25 -28.10 -42.93 20.20
CA ASN A 25 -29.06 -43.90 19.69
C ASN A 25 -30.33 -43.98 20.56
N ALA A 26 -31.34 -44.74 20.11
CA ALA A 26 -32.59 -44.92 20.85
C ALA A 26 -32.44 -45.65 22.20
N ALA A 27 -31.30 -46.31 22.44
CA ALA A 27 -30.96 -46.96 23.70
C ALA A 27 -30.19 -46.02 24.67
N GLY A 28 -29.97 -44.76 24.30
CA GLY A 28 -29.26 -43.76 25.11
C GLY A 28 -27.73 -43.84 25.06
N LEU A 29 -27.15 -44.67 24.18
CA LEU A 29 -25.70 -44.72 23.99
C LEU A 29 -25.24 -43.57 23.10
N THR A 30 -24.18 -42.87 23.51
CA THR A 30 -23.60 -41.74 22.78
C THR A 30 -22.27 -42.09 22.12
N GLY A 31 -22.07 -41.56 20.92
CA GLY A 31 -20.78 -41.51 20.23
C GLY A 31 -20.36 -40.05 20.07
N VAL A 32 -19.07 -39.77 20.27
CA VAL A 32 -18.49 -38.42 20.13
C VAL A 32 -17.37 -38.47 19.11
N SER A 33 -17.32 -37.48 18.23
CA SER A 33 -16.23 -37.26 17.29
C SER A 33 -15.88 -35.76 17.25
N PHE A 34 -14.64 -35.47 16.92
CA PHE A 34 -14.08 -34.11 16.88
C PHE A 34 -13.43 -33.88 15.53
N SER A 35 -13.50 -32.66 15.01
CA SER A 35 -12.70 -32.23 13.87
C SER A 35 -11.24 -31.99 14.25
N ASP A 36 -10.40 -31.84 13.24
CA ASP A 36 -9.12 -31.13 13.38
C ASP A 36 -9.36 -29.67 13.82
N PRO A 37 -8.37 -29.03 14.49
CA PRO A 37 -8.50 -27.63 14.89
C PRO A 37 -8.65 -26.73 13.66
N VAL A 38 -9.55 -25.76 13.76
CA VAL A 38 -9.63 -24.64 12.81
C VAL A 38 -9.12 -23.41 13.52
N TYR A 39 -8.06 -22.81 12.98
CA TYR A 39 -7.51 -21.57 13.50
C TYR A 39 -8.38 -20.38 13.09
N VAL A 40 -8.75 -19.54 14.06
CA VAL A 40 -9.62 -18.39 13.87
C VAL A 40 -8.77 -17.14 13.67
N ASP A 41 -8.65 -16.75 12.41
CA ASP A 41 -8.12 -15.46 12.00
C ASP A 41 -9.28 -14.55 11.56
N LEU A 42 -9.30 -13.33 12.08
CA LEU A 42 -10.34 -12.32 11.88
C LEU A 42 -9.75 -10.98 11.40
N THR A 43 -8.46 -10.95 11.08
CA THR A 43 -7.75 -9.75 10.65
C THR A 43 -7.27 -9.94 9.20
N PRO A 44 -7.38 -8.92 8.34
CA PRO A 44 -6.78 -8.98 7.02
C PRO A 44 -5.24 -8.88 7.11
N PRO A 45 -4.51 -9.24 6.03
CA PRO A 45 -3.07 -9.04 5.98
C PRO A 45 -2.66 -7.59 6.24
N GLU A 46 -1.52 -7.38 6.87
CA GLU A 46 -0.93 -6.05 7.04
C GLU A 46 0.02 -5.73 5.88
N ILE A 47 -0.25 -4.65 5.15
CA ILE A 47 0.65 -4.13 4.11
C ILE A 47 1.46 -2.97 4.72
N ASN A 48 2.72 -3.25 5.05
CA ASN A 48 3.63 -2.31 5.69
C ASN A 48 3.92 -1.12 4.77
N PHE A 49 4.36 -1.38 3.55
CA PHE A 49 4.61 -0.34 2.55
C PHE A 49 4.43 -0.82 1.11
N VAL A 50 4.19 0.15 0.23
CA VAL A 50 4.22 0.03 -1.23
C VAL A 50 4.96 1.28 -1.71
N TYR A 51 6.11 1.08 -2.33
CA TYR A 51 7.03 2.13 -2.76
C TYR A 51 7.25 2.05 -4.26
N ASP A 52 7.31 3.20 -4.94
CA ASP A 52 7.41 3.29 -6.39
C ASP A 52 8.86 3.28 -6.90
N GLY A 53 9.63 2.27 -6.47
CA GLY A 53 10.99 2.06 -6.94
C GLY A 53 11.42 0.60 -6.95
N ARG A 54 12.64 0.32 -7.43
CA ARG A 54 13.20 -1.04 -7.47
C ARG A 54 13.66 -1.57 -6.10
N GLY A 55 13.67 -0.72 -5.06
CA GLY A 55 14.07 -1.13 -3.71
C GLY A 55 13.84 -0.07 -2.65
N GLU A 56 14.05 1.20 -2.99
CA GLU A 56 13.67 2.34 -2.15
C GLU A 56 12.41 3.00 -2.73
N ASP A 57 11.90 3.98 -1.99
CA ASP A 57 10.82 4.86 -2.45
C ASP A 57 11.39 5.97 -3.35
N GLU A 58 10.77 6.18 -4.51
CA GLU A 58 11.25 7.10 -5.53
C GLU A 58 10.13 8.04 -5.99
N ASP A 59 10.32 9.34 -5.79
CA ASP A 59 9.36 10.36 -6.24
C ASP A 59 9.39 10.58 -7.75
N ALA A 60 10.54 10.34 -8.39
CA ALA A 60 10.72 10.58 -9.82
C ALA A 60 11.93 9.87 -10.43
N TRP A 61 11.80 9.47 -11.70
CA TRP A 61 12.95 8.97 -12.49
C TRP A 61 12.78 9.14 -14.01
N THR A 62 13.78 8.68 -14.76
CA THR A 62 13.89 8.91 -16.22
C THR A 62 13.68 7.67 -17.08
N LEU A 63 13.61 6.48 -16.47
CA LEU A 63 13.40 5.22 -17.18
C LEU A 63 11.93 5.07 -17.55
N ASN A 64 11.65 4.53 -18.74
CA ASN A 64 10.28 4.29 -19.22
C ASN A 64 9.70 2.99 -18.63
N GLU A 65 9.81 2.85 -17.32
CA GLU A 65 9.47 1.68 -16.53
C GLU A 65 8.68 2.16 -15.32
N VAL A 66 7.76 1.35 -14.84
CA VAL A 66 7.17 1.48 -13.51
C VAL A 66 7.66 0.29 -12.72
N ALA A 67 8.42 0.55 -11.65
CA ALA A 67 8.87 -0.45 -10.72
C ALA A 67 8.30 -0.14 -9.35
N ALA A 68 7.99 -1.19 -8.61
CA ALA A 68 7.52 -1.07 -7.25
C ALA A 68 8.07 -2.18 -6.37
N ASN A 69 8.16 -1.88 -5.09
CA ASN A 69 8.53 -2.82 -4.04
C ASN A 69 7.60 -2.66 -2.85
N TRP A 70 7.43 -3.73 -2.09
CA TRP A 70 6.46 -3.78 -1.01
C TRP A 70 6.85 -4.76 0.07
N ALA A 71 6.27 -4.57 1.25
CA ALA A 71 6.32 -5.53 2.33
C ALA A 71 4.91 -5.73 2.89
N PHE A 72 4.58 -6.99 3.14
CA PHE A 72 3.31 -7.40 3.72
C PHE A 72 3.53 -8.63 4.58
N GLU A 73 2.66 -8.81 5.56
CA GLU A 73 2.69 -9.97 6.45
C GLU A 73 1.30 -10.31 6.99
N ASP A 74 1.15 -11.56 7.41
CA ASP A 74 0.00 -12.07 8.14
C ASP A 74 0.55 -13.21 9.01
N VAL A 75 0.58 -13.02 10.33
CA VAL A 75 1.23 -13.97 11.25
C VAL A 75 0.26 -15.05 11.73
N GLU A 76 -1.03 -14.79 11.58
CA GLU A 76 -2.15 -15.58 12.05
C GLU A 76 -2.46 -16.75 11.11
N SER A 77 -2.77 -16.46 9.84
CA SER A 77 -3.12 -17.46 8.82
C SER A 77 -2.14 -17.50 7.66
N GLY A 78 -1.26 -16.50 7.54
CA GLY A 78 -0.33 -16.38 6.43
C GLY A 78 -1.00 -15.89 5.16
N ILE A 79 -0.16 -15.46 4.22
CA ILE A 79 -0.61 -14.92 2.93
C ILE A 79 -1.00 -16.06 1.99
N LYS A 80 -2.17 -15.93 1.36
CA LYS A 80 -2.62 -16.84 0.31
C LYS A 80 -2.10 -16.42 -1.06
N HIS A 81 -2.30 -15.15 -1.42
CA HIS A 81 -1.71 -14.53 -2.62
C HIS A 81 -1.78 -13.00 -2.52
N CYS A 82 -0.97 -12.32 -3.32
CA CYS A 82 -1.06 -10.90 -3.53
C CYS A 82 -1.00 -10.60 -5.03
N GLU A 83 -1.63 -9.50 -5.41
CA GLU A 83 -1.70 -9.00 -6.77
C GLU A 83 -1.43 -7.49 -6.78
N TRP A 84 -0.83 -7.00 -7.85
CA TRP A 84 -0.52 -5.58 -8.02
C TRP A 84 -1.17 -5.02 -9.28
N ALA A 85 -1.51 -3.74 -9.22
CA ALA A 85 -2.09 -2.96 -10.30
C ALA A 85 -1.37 -1.63 -10.46
N ILE A 86 -1.49 -1.03 -11.65
CA ILE A 86 -0.91 0.27 -11.96
C ILE A 86 -1.99 1.14 -12.59
N GLY A 87 -2.06 2.39 -12.17
CA GLY A 87 -2.91 3.38 -12.82
C GLY A 87 -2.55 4.82 -12.49
N TYR A 88 -3.40 5.75 -12.92
CA TYR A 88 -3.15 7.19 -12.80
C TYR A 88 -3.64 7.80 -11.49
N THR A 89 -4.38 7.02 -10.70
CA THR A 89 -4.79 7.35 -9.34
C THR A 89 -4.63 6.13 -8.42
N PRO A 90 -4.55 6.30 -7.09
CA PRO A 90 -4.62 5.17 -6.16
C PRO A 90 -5.81 4.25 -6.44
N GLU A 91 -5.62 2.93 -6.29
CA GLU A 91 -6.61 1.87 -6.55
C GLU A 91 -7.13 1.76 -8.00
N SER A 92 -6.54 2.49 -8.95
CA SER A 92 -6.92 2.38 -10.37
C SER A 92 -6.10 1.32 -11.10
N THR A 93 -6.67 0.79 -12.19
CA THR A 93 -6.09 -0.28 -13.02
C THR A 93 -5.90 0.17 -14.47
N ASP A 94 -5.78 1.49 -14.69
CA ASP A 94 -5.79 2.10 -16.03
C ASP A 94 -4.62 1.62 -16.92
N LEU A 95 -3.50 1.22 -16.31
CA LEU A 95 -2.28 0.80 -17.00
C LEU A 95 -2.04 -0.69 -16.91
N LEU A 96 -2.21 -1.27 -15.71
CA LEU A 96 -2.05 -2.68 -15.45
C LEU A 96 -3.22 -3.15 -14.58
N PRO A 97 -4.03 -4.14 -15.04
CA PRO A 97 -5.00 -4.80 -14.18
C PRO A 97 -4.29 -5.63 -13.12
N TYR A 98 -4.99 -5.92 -12.02
CA TYR A 98 -4.44 -6.75 -10.96
C TYR A 98 -3.85 -8.05 -11.51
N THR A 99 -2.57 -8.24 -11.22
CA THR A 99 -1.75 -9.34 -11.71
C THR A 99 -1.04 -9.97 -10.52
N ASP A 100 -1.03 -11.30 -10.43
CA ASP A 100 -0.39 -12.00 -9.32
C ASP A 100 1.11 -11.68 -9.19
N VAL A 101 1.58 -11.57 -7.94
CA VAL A 101 3.00 -11.42 -7.60
C VAL A 101 3.44 -12.48 -6.61
N THR A 102 4.64 -13.02 -6.83
CA THR A 102 5.28 -14.01 -5.95
C THR A 102 6.52 -13.47 -5.25
N THR A 103 6.90 -12.23 -5.57
CA THR A 103 8.08 -11.53 -5.06
C THR A 103 7.66 -10.23 -4.37
N ASN A 104 8.58 -9.65 -3.59
CA ASN A 104 8.37 -8.39 -2.89
C ASN A 104 8.63 -7.14 -3.77
N SER A 105 8.76 -7.34 -5.07
CA SER A 105 8.92 -6.28 -6.06
C SER A 105 8.53 -6.79 -7.44
N ALA A 106 8.13 -5.86 -8.30
CA ALA A 106 7.88 -6.10 -9.72
C ALA A 106 8.18 -4.84 -10.54
N TYR A 107 8.35 -5.01 -11.83
CA TYR A 107 8.46 -3.89 -12.76
C TYR A 107 7.86 -4.24 -14.12
N ILE A 108 7.47 -3.22 -14.85
CA ILE A 108 6.98 -3.34 -16.22
C ILE A 108 7.33 -2.09 -17.03
N ASP A 109 7.73 -2.30 -18.28
CA ASP A 109 8.03 -1.23 -19.22
C ASP A 109 6.75 -0.69 -19.85
N PHE A 110 6.65 0.63 -20.00
CA PHE A 110 5.59 1.28 -20.75
C PHE A 110 6.17 2.23 -21.81
N PRO A 111 5.48 2.46 -22.94
CA PRO A 111 5.82 3.56 -23.82
C PRO A 111 5.78 4.89 -23.04
N TYR A 112 6.81 5.74 -23.20
CA TYR A 112 6.88 7.02 -22.50
C TYR A 112 5.63 7.91 -22.69
N SER A 113 4.98 7.83 -23.84
CA SER A 113 3.74 8.58 -24.13
C SER A 113 2.57 8.25 -23.20
N VAL A 114 2.60 7.09 -22.54
CA VAL A 114 1.62 6.67 -21.54
C VAL A 114 1.96 7.26 -20.17
N LEU A 115 3.25 7.37 -19.87
CA LEU A 115 3.75 7.84 -18.58
C LEU A 115 3.87 9.37 -18.50
N GLU A 116 4.08 10.03 -19.64
CA GLU A 116 4.36 11.46 -19.69
C GLU A 116 3.18 12.28 -19.14
N ASN A 117 3.49 13.29 -18.33
CA ASN A 117 2.52 14.19 -17.71
C ASN A 117 1.49 13.53 -16.76
N HIS A 118 1.81 12.33 -16.25
CA HIS A 118 1.02 11.66 -15.22
C HIS A 118 1.87 11.39 -13.97
N THR A 119 1.22 11.34 -12.82
CA THR A 119 1.76 10.66 -11.64
C THR A 119 1.23 9.23 -11.70
N ILE A 120 2.12 8.25 -11.60
CA ILE A 120 1.78 6.85 -11.71
C ILE A 120 1.73 6.25 -10.31
N TYR A 121 0.69 5.49 -10.03
CA TYR A 121 0.47 4.86 -8.74
C TYR A 121 0.51 3.34 -8.89
N THR A 122 1.12 2.69 -7.91
CA THR A 122 1.09 1.25 -7.76
C THR A 122 0.16 0.89 -6.60
N THR A 123 -0.73 -0.08 -6.81
CA THR A 123 -1.61 -0.61 -5.77
C THR A 123 -1.33 -2.09 -5.56
N LEU A 124 -1.18 -2.50 -4.31
CA LEU A 124 -1.05 -3.90 -3.89
C LEU A 124 -2.32 -4.35 -3.19
N HIS A 125 -2.89 -5.48 -3.62
CA HIS A 125 -3.98 -6.20 -2.95
C HIS A 125 -3.44 -7.55 -2.45
N CYS A 126 -3.76 -7.92 -1.21
CA CYS A 126 -3.35 -9.19 -0.62
C CYS A 126 -4.54 -9.90 0.04
N GLU A 127 -4.61 -11.23 -0.12
CA GLU A 127 -5.56 -12.12 0.56
C GLU A 127 -4.80 -13.07 1.49
N ASN A 128 -5.28 -13.26 2.73
CA ASN A 128 -4.77 -14.30 3.63
C ASN A 128 -5.51 -15.63 3.49
N ASN A 129 -5.06 -16.66 4.20
CA ASN A 129 -5.70 -17.98 4.17
C ASN A 129 -7.07 -18.02 4.86
N ALA A 130 -7.44 -16.98 5.62
CA ALA A 130 -8.78 -16.78 6.15
C ALA A 130 -9.76 -16.13 5.15
N GLY A 131 -9.29 -15.72 3.97
CA GLY A 131 -10.10 -15.08 2.92
C GLY A 131 -10.38 -13.59 3.17
N LEU A 132 -9.59 -12.95 4.02
CA LEU A 132 -9.66 -11.51 4.29
C LEU A 132 -8.68 -10.76 3.39
N LEU A 133 -9.08 -9.57 2.97
CA LEU A 133 -8.37 -8.76 1.96
C LEU A 133 -7.84 -7.46 2.57
N SER A 134 -6.66 -7.04 2.13
CA SER A 134 -6.12 -5.70 2.36
C SER A 134 -5.61 -5.06 1.06
N SER A 135 -5.62 -3.73 1.03
CA SER A 135 -5.12 -2.93 -0.08
C SER A 135 -4.26 -1.78 0.42
N LYS A 136 -3.20 -1.46 -0.32
CA LYS A 136 -2.44 -0.23 -0.14
C LYS A 136 -1.92 0.27 -1.49
N SER A 137 -1.98 1.58 -1.67
CA SER A 137 -1.35 2.27 -2.80
C SER A 137 -0.09 3.02 -2.36
N SER A 138 0.84 3.18 -3.29
CA SER A 138 1.97 4.10 -3.16
C SER A 138 1.52 5.57 -3.17
N ASP A 139 2.45 6.50 -2.93
CA ASP A 139 2.21 7.94 -3.00
C ASP A 139 2.44 8.55 -4.40
N GLY A 140 3.02 7.77 -5.31
CA GLY A 140 3.02 8.00 -6.74
C GLY A 140 4.34 8.57 -7.28
N VAL A 141 4.78 8.05 -8.43
CA VAL A 141 6.03 8.44 -9.08
C VAL A 141 5.79 9.28 -10.34
N LYS A 142 6.67 10.28 -10.57
CA LYS A 142 6.71 11.06 -11.82
C LYS A 142 7.82 10.60 -12.75
N ILE A 143 7.45 10.25 -13.98
CA ILE A 143 8.41 9.76 -14.97
C ILE A 143 8.59 10.79 -16.07
N SER A 144 9.81 11.30 -16.23
CA SER A 144 10.15 12.26 -17.27
C SER A 144 11.55 12.02 -17.83
N ASN A 145 11.67 11.89 -19.15
CA ASN A 145 12.95 11.82 -19.84
C ASN A 145 13.34 13.14 -20.55
N ARG A 146 12.58 14.21 -20.32
CA ARG A 146 12.83 15.53 -20.90
C ARG A 146 13.36 16.50 -19.84
N PRO A 147 14.36 17.33 -20.18
CA PRO A 147 14.81 18.39 -19.29
C PRO A 147 13.65 19.38 -19.04
N PRO A 148 13.64 20.06 -17.88
CA PRO A 148 12.64 21.08 -17.60
C PRO A 148 12.72 22.20 -18.64
N LEU A 149 11.55 22.72 -19.04
CA LEU A 149 11.50 23.85 -19.97
C LEU A 149 11.96 25.12 -19.26
N SER A 150 12.98 25.78 -19.82
CA SER A 150 13.63 26.95 -19.21
C SER A 150 12.73 28.18 -19.08
N ASN A 151 11.62 28.21 -19.82
CA ASN A 151 10.63 29.29 -19.81
C ASN A 151 9.63 29.20 -18.65
N SER A 152 9.62 28.11 -17.88
CA SER A 152 8.72 27.89 -16.73
C SER A 152 9.39 28.13 -15.38
N ALA A 153 10.65 28.58 -15.35
CA ALA A 153 11.33 28.92 -14.12
C ALA A 153 10.76 30.21 -13.52
N VAL A 154 10.08 30.10 -12.38
CA VAL A 154 9.64 31.24 -11.56
C VAL A 154 10.58 31.37 -10.38
N VAL A 155 11.20 32.54 -10.21
CA VAL A 155 11.99 32.85 -9.02
C VAL A 155 11.12 33.70 -8.10
N GLU A 156 10.64 33.12 -7.00
CA GLU A 156 10.03 33.89 -5.92
C GLU A 156 11.12 34.33 -4.95
N ILE A 157 11.34 35.64 -4.89
CA ILE A 157 12.21 36.25 -3.89
C ILE A 157 11.35 36.48 -2.66
N MET A 158 11.58 35.74 -1.58
CA MET A 158 10.95 36.09 -0.30
C MET A 158 11.51 37.44 0.15
N PRO A 159 10.69 38.49 0.28
CA PRO A 159 11.17 39.75 0.80
C PRO A 159 11.70 39.54 2.22
N ILE A 160 12.80 40.20 2.53
CA ILE A 160 13.36 40.22 3.89
C ILE A 160 12.26 40.76 4.80
N SER A 161 12.00 40.08 5.92
CA SER A 161 11.05 40.56 6.93
C SER A 161 11.43 41.97 7.36
N SER A 162 10.65 42.97 6.96
CA SER A 162 10.75 44.32 7.48
C SER A 162 9.84 44.42 8.69
N THR A 163 10.42 44.43 9.88
CA THR A 163 9.67 44.78 11.09
C THR A 163 9.45 46.29 11.13
N GLU A 164 8.26 46.76 11.51
CA GLU A 164 8.00 48.20 11.80
C GLU A 164 8.76 48.73 13.04
N PHE A 165 9.44 47.83 13.77
CA PHE A 165 10.29 48.21 14.88
C PHE A 165 11.64 48.72 14.36
N SER A 166 11.98 49.95 14.72
CA SER A 166 13.34 50.49 14.57
C SER A 166 14.34 49.57 15.27
N ALA A 167 15.45 49.25 14.60
CA ALA A 167 16.54 48.53 15.23
C ALA A 167 17.04 49.33 16.46
N GLU A 168 16.88 48.76 17.65
CA GLU A 168 17.58 49.28 18.82
C GLU A 168 19.09 49.13 18.60
N THR A 169 19.84 50.12 19.09
CA THR A 169 21.30 50.19 18.99
C THR A 169 21.94 48.90 19.51
N GLY A 170 22.45 48.07 18.59
CA GLY A 170 23.09 46.79 18.91
C GLY A 170 22.88 45.69 17.86
N PHE A 171 21.88 45.80 16.99
CA PHE A 171 21.62 44.81 15.94
C PHE A 171 21.85 45.40 14.53
N LEU A 172 22.79 44.79 13.80
CA LEU A 172 23.15 45.16 12.43
C LEU A 172 22.08 44.65 11.43
N GLY A 173 21.16 45.51 11.02
CA GLY A 173 20.38 45.32 9.81
C GLY A 173 21.11 45.93 8.61
N VAL A 174 22.00 45.18 7.97
CA VAL A 174 22.65 45.59 6.72
C VAL A 174 21.83 44.99 5.56
N SER A 175 21.28 45.85 4.71
CA SER A 175 20.70 45.44 3.43
C SER A 175 21.73 45.64 2.33
N ASP A 176 22.28 44.54 1.82
CA ASP A 176 23.07 44.56 0.59
C ASP A 176 22.16 44.27 -0.61
N ASN A 177 22.14 45.21 -1.55
CA ASN A 177 21.37 45.09 -2.79
C ASN A 177 22.02 44.07 -3.73
N ALA A 178 21.29 43.01 -4.07
CA ALA A 178 21.70 42.08 -5.13
C ALA A 178 21.29 42.65 -6.51
N ARG A 179 22.28 42.84 -7.40
CA ARG A 179 22.04 43.02 -8.85
C ARG A 179 22.29 41.70 -9.55
N LEU A 180 21.30 41.21 -10.29
CA LEU A 180 21.45 40.07 -11.20
C LEU A 180 21.73 40.56 -12.62
N LYS A 181 22.64 39.89 -13.32
CA LYS A 181 23.01 40.11 -14.72
C LYS A 181 22.62 38.89 -15.54
#